data_AF-A0A4S3B911-F1
#
_entry.id   AF-A0A4S3B911-F1
#
_cell.length_a   1.000
_cell.length_b   1.000
_cell.length_c   1.000
_cell.angle_alpha   90.00
_cell.angle_beta   90.00
_cell.angle_gamma   90.00
#
_symmetry.space_group_name_H-M   'P 1'
#
loop_
_entity.id
_entity.type
_entity.pdbx_description
1 polymer ?
#
loop_
_entity_poly.entity_id
_entity_poly.type
_entity_poly.pdbx_seq_one_letter_code
_entity_poly.pdbx_strand_id
1 'polypeptide(L)'
;IMSRQESNQAKENKRLKIIIFQIYSKSHRRYGAPKIYQELLKKGIKISLKRVQKLMRELDIRSITVKKWRPSSTELLLIQLAYNLKNFAAQRLSQEKYRKELVA
;
A
#
# COMPACT_ATOMS: atom_id res chain seq x y z
N ILE A 1 -24.78 -3.61 35.36
CA ILE A 1 -24.26 -2.93 34.13
C ILE A 1 -25.27 -3.19 33.02
N MET A 2 -26.03 -2.17 32.60
CA MET A 2 -27.03 -2.35 31.54
C MET A 2 -26.32 -2.47 30.17
N SER A 3 -26.44 -3.63 29.54
CA SER A 3 -25.96 -3.87 28.18
C SER A 3 -26.89 -3.15 27.19
N ARG A 4 -26.45 -2.02 26.63
CA ARG A 4 -27.19 -1.33 25.57
C ARG A 4 -27.24 -2.23 24.33
N GLN A 5 -28.43 -2.61 23.90
CA GLN A 5 -28.61 -3.37 22.67
C GLN A 5 -28.12 -2.58 21.46
N GLU A 6 -27.52 -3.27 20.50
CA GLU A 6 -26.96 -2.64 19.31
C GLU A 6 -28.05 -1.98 18.47
N SER A 7 -27.81 -0.73 18.09
CA SER A 7 -28.71 -0.01 17.19
C SER A 7 -28.78 -0.71 15.83
N ASN A 8 -29.90 -0.54 15.13
CA ASN A 8 -30.08 -1.10 13.79
C ASN A 8 -28.96 -0.64 12.83
N GLN A 9 -28.50 0.61 12.97
CA GLN A 9 -27.39 1.14 12.19
C GLN A 9 -26.06 0.43 12.47
N ALA A 10 -25.78 0.09 13.74
CA ALA A 10 -24.57 -0.65 14.09
C ALA A 10 -24.58 -2.06 13.48
N LYS A 11 -25.73 -2.75 13.53
CA LYS A 11 -25.92 -4.07 12.90
C LYS A 11 -25.72 -4.01 11.39
N GLU A 12 -26.31 -3.02 10.73
CA GLU A 12 -26.15 -2.82 9.29
C GLU A 12 -24.69 -2.54 8.93
N ASN A 13 -24.00 -1.67 9.67
CA ASN A 13 -22.61 -1.34 9.44
C ASN A 13 -21.71 -2.57 9.60
N LYS A 14 -21.95 -3.44 10.58
CA LYS A 14 -21.23 -4.71 10.73
C LYS A 14 -21.41 -5.60 9.50
N ARG A 15 -22.65 -5.78 9.03
CA ARG A 15 -22.95 -6.55 7.81
C ARG A 15 -22.22 -5.97 6.59
N LEU A 16 -22.28 -4.66 6.39
CA LEU A 16 -21.61 -4.00 5.27
C LEU A 16 -20.08 -4.13 5.34
N LYS A 17 -19.49 -4.01 6.53
CA LYS A 17 -18.04 -4.20 6.74
C LYS A 17 -17.59 -5.59 6.31
N ILE A 18 -18.33 -6.63 6.69
CA ILE A 18 -18.04 -8.02 6.30
C ILE A 18 -18.04 -8.15 4.77
N ILE A 19 -19.10 -7.67 4.10
CA ILE A 19 -19.23 -7.77 2.64
C ILE A 19 -18.11 -6.99 1.93
N ILE A 20 -17.80 -5.77 2.40
CA ILE A 20 -16.71 -4.95 1.87
C ILE A 20 -15.37 -5.69 2.00
N PHE A 21 -15.09 -6.29 3.16
CA PHE A 21 -13.86 -7.04 3.40
C PHE A 21 -13.75 -8.29 2.53
N GLN A 22 -14.86 -8.99 2.28
CA GLN A 22 -14.90 -10.13 1.37
C GLN A 22 -14.57 -9.72 -0.08
N ILE A 23 -15.17 -8.64 -0.58
CA ILE A 23 -14.89 -8.12 -1.93
C ILE A 23 -13.42 -7.68 -2.03
N TYR A 24 -12.92 -6.98 -1.01
CA TYR A 24 -11.53 -6.54 -0.94
C TYR A 24 -10.56 -7.72 -1.01
N SER A 25 -10.79 -8.76 -0.20
CA SER A 25 -9.96 -9.96 -0.14
C SER A 25 -10.02 -10.74 -1.46
N LYS A 26 -11.22 -10.93 -2.03
CA LYS A 26 -11.41 -11.59 -3.33
C LYS A 26 -10.71 -10.85 -4.47
N SER A 27 -10.59 -9.53 -4.38
CA SER A 27 -9.89 -8.70 -5.38
C SER A 27 -8.37 -8.69 -5.20
N HIS A 28 -7.80 -9.53 -4.33
CA HIS A 28 -6.39 -9.50 -3.93
C HIS A 28 -5.96 -8.09 -3.47
N ARG A 29 -6.81 -7.41 -2.69
CA ARG A 29 -6.55 -6.08 -2.15
C ARG A 29 -6.38 -4.97 -3.20
N ARG A 30 -6.65 -5.24 -4.49
CA ARG A 30 -6.49 -4.29 -5.59
C ARG A 30 -7.59 -3.23 -5.60
N TYR A 31 -8.79 -3.58 -5.15
CA TYR A 31 -9.94 -2.69 -5.26
C TYR A 31 -9.98 -1.66 -4.14
N GLY A 32 -10.22 -0.40 -4.54
CA GLY A 32 -10.52 0.71 -3.63
C GLY A 32 -12.02 0.97 -3.56
N ALA A 33 -12.40 2.02 -2.83
CA ALA A 33 -13.81 2.39 -2.65
C ALA A 33 -14.61 2.51 -3.96
N PRO A 34 -14.09 3.08 -5.08
CA PRO A 34 -14.85 3.17 -6.33
C PRO A 34 -15.22 1.79 -6.92
N LYS A 35 -14.26 0.85 -6.94
CA LYS A 35 -14.49 -0.49 -7.49
C LYS A 35 -15.35 -1.35 -6.54
N ILE A 36 -15.13 -1.23 -5.23
CA ILE A 36 -15.97 -1.92 -4.24
C ILE A 36 -17.41 -1.41 -4.30
N TYR A 37 -17.63 -0.10 -4.48
CA TYR A 37 -18.96 0.48 -4.67
C TYR A 37 -19.68 -0.13 -5.87
N GLN A 38 -19.00 -0.23 -7.02
CA GLN A 38 -19.56 -0.87 -8.21
C GLN A 38 -19.93 -2.34 -7.96
N GLU A 39 -19.08 -3.10 -7.25
CA GLU A 39 -19.38 -4.49 -6.88
C GLU A 39 -20.57 -4.61 -5.91
N LEU A 40 -20.73 -3.66 -4.99
CA LEU A 40 -21.90 -3.60 -4.11
C LEU A 40 -23.19 -3.30 -4.89
N LEU A 41 -23.14 -2.37 -5.86
CA LEU A 41 -24.28 -2.09 -6.74
C LEU A 41 -24.68 -3.32 -7.55
N LYS A 42 -23.71 -4.05 -8.11
CA LYS A 42 -23.96 -5.32 -8.83
C LYS A 42 -24.63 -6.37 -7.94
N LYS A 43 -24.33 -6.38 -6.64
CA LYS A 43 -24.97 -7.23 -5.63
C LYS A 43 -26.33 -6.71 -5.15
N GLY A 44 -26.82 -5.60 -5.71
CA GLY A 44 -28.09 -4.97 -5.32
C GLY A 44 -28.04 -4.12 -4.06
N ILE A 45 -26.84 -3.89 -3.48
CA ILE A 45 -26.67 -3.12 -2.25
C ILE A 45 -26.44 -1.65 -2.61
N LYS A 46 -27.49 -0.83 -2.44
CA LYS A 46 -27.44 0.61 -2.71
C LYS A 46 -26.93 1.38 -1.50
N ILE A 47 -25.67 1.81 -1.54
CA ILE A 47 -25.08 2.72 -0.53
C ILE A 47 -24.26 3.81 -1.20
N SER A 48 -24.07 4.97 -0.55
CA SER A 48 -23.25 6.03 -1.13
C SER A 48 -21.75 5.68 -1.13
N LEU A 49 -21.01 6.19 -2.12
CA LEU A 49 -19.55 6.03 -2.19
C LEU A 49 -18.85 6.54 -0.92
N LYS A 50 -19.32 7.66 -0.35
CA LYS A 50 -18.79 8.20 0.92
C LYS A 50 -18.98 7.21 2.08
N ARG A 51 -20.09 6.47 2.12
CA ARG A 51 -20.33 5.44 3.13
C ARG A 51 -19.36 4.27 2.97
N VAL A 52 -19.10 3.82 1.74
CA VAL A 52 -18.05 2.82 1.45
C VAL A 52 -16.69 3.30 1.95
N GLN A 53 -16.29 4.53 1.61
CA GLN A 53 -15.02 5.12 2.05
C GLN A 53 -14.90 5.20 3.57
N LYS A 54 -15.98 5.57 4.27
CA LYS A 54 -16.01 5.59 5.75
C LYS A 54 -15.81 4.19 6.32
N LEU A 55 -16.56 3.20 5.86
CA LEU A 55 -16.45 1.82 6.35
C LEU A 55 -15.09 1.19 6.04
N MET A 56 -14.50 1.49 4.88
CA MET A 56 -13.14 1.06 4.55
C MET A 56 -12.08 1.68 5.49
N ARG A 57 -12.22 2.97 5.83
CA ARG A 57 -11.34 3.63 6.81
C ARG A 57 -11.49 3.02 8.21
N GLU A 58 -12.70 2.74 8.65
CA GLU A 58 -12.96 2.07 9.93
C GLU A 58 -12.42 0.64 10.00
N LEU A 59 -12.21 -0.02 8.86
CA LEU A 59 -11.57 -1.33 8.73
C LEU A 59 -10.05 -1.24 8.49
N ASP A 60 -9.51 -0.04 8.35
CA ASP A 60 -8.13 0.26 7.94
C ASP A 60 -7.65 -0.50 6.67
N ILE A 61 -8.56 -0.67 5.70
CA ILE A 61 -8.23 -1.30 4.41
C ILE A 61 -8.09 -0.28 3.29
N ARG A 62 -7.10 -0.48 2.42
CA ARG A 62 -6.78 0.41 1.29
C ARG A 62 -6.39 -0.40 0.06
N SER A 63 -6.64 0.16 -1.12
CA SER A 63 -6.25 -0.48 -2.38
C SER A 63 -4.73 -0.48 -2.53
N ILE A 64 -4.19 -1.59 -3.02
CA ILE A 64 -2.80 -1.63 -3.47
C ILE A 64 -2.70 -0.83 -4.78
N THR A 65 -1.89 0.21 -4.76
CA THR A 65 -1.57 1.04 -5.92
C THR A 65 -0.06 1.02 -6.13
N VAL A 66 0.38 0.65 -7.33
CA VAL A 66 1.78 0.78 -7.76
C VAL A 66 2.00 2.19 -8.30
N LYS A 67 3.09 2.84 -7.88
CA LYS A 67 3.51 4.12 -8.47
C LYS A 67 3.77 3.91 -9.95
N LYS A 68 3.24 4.79 -10.80
CA LYS A 68 3.54 4.79 -12.24
C LYS A 68 5.06 4.90 -12.43
N TRP A 69 5.64 3.99 -13.21
CA TRP A 69 7.05 4.08 -13.60
C TRP A 69 7.32 5.40 -14.32
N ARG A 70 8.39 6.07 -13.90
CA ARG A 70 8.88 7.30 -14.52
C ARG A 70 10.36 7.07 -14.84
N PRO A 71 10.74 6.92 -16.12
CA PRO A 71 12.14 6.79 -16.46
C PRO A 71 12.88 8.06 -16.03
N SER A 72 14.06 7.89 -15.42
CA SER A 72 14.95 9.01 -15.12
C SER A 72 15.53 9.55 -16.43
N SER A 73 15.87 10.83 -16.50
CA SER A 73 16.61 11.37 -17.65
C SER A 73 17.98 10.69 -17.76
N THR A 74 18.45 10.52 -19.00
CA THR A 74 19.74 9.86 -19.28
C THR A 74 20.89 10.52 -18.52
N GLU A 75 20.89 11.85 -18.39
CA GLU A 75 21.89 12.60 -17.63
C GLU A 75 21.93 12.24 -16.14
N LEU A 76 20.76 12.14 -15.49
CA LEU A 76 20.68 11.76 -14.08
C LEU A 76 21.15 10.32 -13.85
N LEU A 77 20.88 9.42 -14.81
CA LEU A 77 21.37 8.04 -14.80
C LEU A 77 22.90 7.96 -14.92
N LEU A 78 23.49 8.75 -15.83
CA LEU A 78 24.94 8.81 -16.01
C LEU A 78 25.66 9.39 -14.78
N ILE A 79 25.12 10.47 -14.20
CA ILE A 79 25.64 11.06 -12.96
C ILE A 79 25.58 10.04 -11.82
N GLN A 80 24.46 9.33 -11.67
CA GLN A 80 24.30 8.30 -10.64
C GLN A 80 25.26 7.13 -10.83
N LEU A 81 25.47 6.68 -12.08
CA LEU A 81 26.39 5.59 -12.40
C LEU A 81 27.84 5.99 -12.07
N ALA A 82 28.25 7.20 -12.47
CA ALA A 82 29.57 7.74 -12.17
C ALA A 82 29.80 7.87 -10.65
N TYR A 83 28.80 8.31 -9.89
CA TYR A 83 28.88 8.39 -8.43
C TYR A 83 29.01 7.00 -7.80
N ASN A 84 28.19 6.03 -8.22
CA ASN A 84 28.25 4.66 -7.72
C ASN A 84 29.60 3.98 -8.01
N LEU A 85 30.17 4.19 -9.21
CA LEU A 85 31.50 3.70 -9.59
C LEU A 85 32.60 4.26 -8.69
N LYS A 86 32.60 5.57 -8.44
CA LYS A 86 33.57 6.23 -7.54
C LYS A 86 33.52 5.64 -6.13
N ASN A 87 32.32 5.42 -5.60
CA ASN A 87 32.14 4.85 -4.26
C ASN A 87 32.66 3.42 -4.16
N PHE A 88 32.41 2.59 -5.19
CA PHE A 88 32.93 1.23 -5.25
C PHE A 88 34.46 1.18 -5.26
N ALA A 89 35.11 2.07 -6.03
CA ALA A 89 36.56 2.18 -6.06
C ALA A 89 37.13 2.61 -4.70
N ALA A 90 36.51 3.61 -4.06
CA ALA A 90 36.91 4.07 -2.73
C ALA A 90 36.78 2.96 -1.66
N GLN A 91 35.74 2.14 -1.74
CA GLN A 91 35.54 0.99 -0.84
C GLN A 91 36.65 -0.05 -1.00
N ARG A 92 37.04 -0.40 -2.23
CA ARG A 92 38.14 -1.34 -2.48
C ARG A 92 39.46 -0.83 -1.91
N LEU A 93 39.79 0.43 -2.17
CA LEU A 93 41.02 1.06 -1.67
C LEU A 93 41.08 1.08 -0.13
N SER A 94 39.96 1.35 0.52
CA SER A 94 39.85 1.30 1.99
C SER A 94 40.07 -0.11 2.56
N GLN A 95 39.47 -1.13 1.94
CA GLN A 95 39.63 -2.53 2.36
C GLN A 95 41.06 -3.04 2.16
N GLU A 96 41.69 -2.66 1.04
CA GLU A 96 43.05 -3.04 0.70
C GLU A 96 44.09 -2.36 1.61
N LYS A 97 43.84 -1.10 1.99
CA LYS A 97 44.63 -0.39 3.00
C LYS A 97 44.59 -1.11 4.36
N TYR A 98 43.39 -1.44 4.85
CA TYR A 98 43.22 -2.16 6.12
C TYR A 98 43.90 -3.56 6.11
N ARG A 99 43.83 -4.27 4.98
CA ARG A 99 44.55 -5.55 4.79
C ARG A 99 46.06 -5.40 4.88
N LYS A 100 46.63 -4.34 4.30
CA LYS A 100 48.08 -4.10 4.33
C LYS A 100 48.57 -3.72 5.73
N GLU A 101 47.77 -2.96 6.48
CA GLU A 101 48.07 -2.61 7.88
C GLU A 101 48.01 -3.81 8.83
N LEU A 102 47.20 -4.83 8.55
CA LEU A 102 47.12 -6.06 9.38
C LEU A 102 48.22 -7.09 9.12
N VAL A 103 48.87 -7.02 7.96
CA VAL A 103 49.92 -7.99 7.54
C VAL A 103 51.33 -7.42 7.77
N ALA A 104 51.44 -6.12 8.05
CA ALA A 104 52.66 -5.44 8.47
C ALA A 104 52.84 -5.51 9.99
#